data_AF-A0A7R8HBN5-F1
#
_entry.id   AF-A0A7R8HBN5-F1
#
_cell.length_a   1.000
_cell.length_b   1.000
_cell.length_c   1.000
_cell.angle_alpha   90.00
_cell.angle_beta   90.00
_cell.angle_gamma   90.00
#
_symmetry.space_group_name_H-M   'P 1'
#
loop_
_entity.id
_entity.type
_entity.pdbx_description
1 polymer ?
#
loop_
_entity_poly.entity_id
_entity_poly.type
_entity_poly.pdbx_seq_one_letter_code
_entity_poly.pdbx_strand_id
1 'polypeptide(L)'
;MSNEFHSWLIKPQYIVPFLQSGRLISVKHGTKDFGFGAVVNFRKLSGDKKQNPSLEASQNLVYIIDILLHVTKETSKCKSTYDLEPAPHNTKGEMVVVSIKLELVQKISSVRIFMPKDIRPIENRCSVLKSIQQVSKRFGSEIPLLDPIKEMMIGDKDFKNIIKKISTFEKRLLSHPLSGNPQLNTILEEYGSKVELQKSCESAREELKKS
;
A
#
# COMPACT_ATOMS: atom_id res chain seq x y z
N MET A 1 5.86 4.33 5.30
CA MET A 1 5.29 5.47 4.56
C MET A 1 4.55 6.32 5.58
N SER A 2 4.70 7.65 5.60
CA SER A 2 3.93 8.45 6.56
C SER A 2 2.44 8.31 6.24
N ASN A 3 1.61 8.08 7.27
CA ASN A 3 0.15 7.93 7.10
C ASN A 3 -0.45 9.16 6.39
N GLU A 4 0.13 10.34 6.60
CA GLU A 4 -0.20 11.57 5.90
C GLU A 4 0.05 11.49 4.39
N PHE A 5 1.21 11.00 3.94
CA PHE A 5 1.49 10.86 2.51
C PHE A 5 0.52 9.87 1.85
N HIS A 6 0.27 8.75 2.53
CA HIS A 6 -0.63 7.73 2.03
C HIS A 6 -2.07 8.24 1.88
N SER A 7 -2.56 9.05 2.84
CA SER A 7 -3.92 9.61 2.77
C SER A 7 -4.11 10.53 1.55
N TRP A 8 -3.06 11.27 1.15
CA TRP A 8 -3.08 12.06 -0.07
C TRP A 8 -3.09 11.19 -1.34
N LEU A 9 -2.27 10.14 -1.37
CA LEU A 9 -2.16 9.23 -2.51
C LEU A 9 -3.50 8.56 -2.84
N ILE A 10 -4.23 8.09 -1.83
CA ILE A 10 -5.48 7.35 -2.00
C ILE A 10 -6.71 8.26 -2.20
N LYS A 11 -6.56 9.59 -2.21
CA LYS A 11 -7.69 10.49 -2.47
C LYS A 11 -8.26 10.20 -3.86
N PRO A 12 -9.59 9.99 -3.99
CA PRO A 12 -10.21 9.65 -5.26
C PRO A 12 -9.85 10.59 -6.41
N GLN A 13 -9.70 11.89 -6.11
CA GLN A 13 -9.36 12.91 -7.10
C GLN A 13 -8.01 12.67 -7.80
N TYR A 14 -7.06 12.00 -7.15
CA TYR A 14 -5.74 11.73 -7.74
C TYR A 14 -5.56 10.28 -8.16
N ILE A 15 -6.06 9.31 -7.40
CA ILE A 15 -5.82 7.88 -7.70
C ILE A 15 -6.68 7.36 -8.85
N VAL A 16 -7.94 7.78 -8.94
CA VAL A 16 -8.94 7.20 -9.86
C VAL A 16 -8.52 7.26 -11.33
N PRO A 17 -7.94 8.35 -11.86
CA PRO A 17 -7.45 8.41 -13.24
C PRO A 17 -6.43 7.32 -13.60
N PHE A 18 -5.69 6.81 -12.61
CA PHE A 18 -4.63 5.81 -12.81
C PHE A 18 -5.08 4.37 -12.59
N LEU A 19 -6.31 4.14 -12.10
CA LEU A 19 -6.91 2.81 -11.86
C LEU A 19 -7.40 2.13 -13.16
N GLN A 20 -6.61 2.23 -14.22
CA GLN A 20 -6.89 1.61 -15.50
C GLN A 20 -6.67 0.09 -15.45
N SER A 21 -7.41 -0.66 -16.26
CA SER A 21 -7.20 -2.10 -16.39
C SER A 21 -5.75 -2.43 -16.77
N GLY A 22 -5.17 -3.41 -16.10
CA GLY A 22 -3.77 -3.82 -16.23
C GLY A 22 -2.77 -3.00 -15.42
N ARG A 23 -3.18 -1.92 -14.73
CA ARG A 23 -2.29 -1.15 -13.84
C ARG A 23 -1.83 -2.03 -12.68
N LEU A 24 -0.53 -1.98 -12.34
CA LEU A 24 -0.03 -2.69 -11.16
C LEU A 24 -0.18 -1.82 -9.91
N ILE A 25 -0.80 -2.36 -8.87
CA ILE A 25 -0.97 -1.71 -7.57
C ILE A 25 -0.55 -2.67 -6.46
N SER A 26 0.13 -2.15 -5.43
CA SER A 26 0.52 -2.92 -4.25
C SER A 26 -0.58 -2.85 -3.21
N VAL A 27 -0.97 -4.00 -2.66
CA VAL A 27 -2.07 -4.14 -1.70
C VAL A 27 -1.57 -4.71 -0.39
N LYS A 28 -1.94 -4.07 0.72
CA LYS A 28 -1.64 -4.54 2.07
C LYS A 28 -2.84 -4.36 2.97
N HIS A 29 -3.11 -5.37 3.80
CA HIS A 29 -4.16 -5.34 4.79
C HIS A 29 -3.61 -5.81 6.15
N GLY A 30 -3.48 -4.88 7.10
CA GLY A 30 -2.87 -5.15 8.40
C GLY A 30 -1.44 -5.68 8.26
N THR A 31 -1.20 -6.90 8.73
CA THR A 31 0.09 -7.61 8.63
C THR A 31 0.26 -8.35 7.30
N LYS A 32 -0.81 -8.54 6.52
CA LYS A 32 -0.81 -9.30 5.27
C LYS A 32 -0.43 -8.41 4.09
N ASP A 33 0.72 -8.69 3.48
CA ASP A 33 1.19 -8.02 2.27
C ASP A 33 0.95 -8.91 1.06
N PHE A 34 0.06 -8.50 0.16
CA PHE A 34 -0.26 -9.23 -1.07
C PHE A 34 0.67 -8.89 -2.23
N GLY A 35 1.61 -7.95 -2.02
CA GLY A 35 2.49 -7.48 -3.08
C GLY A 35 1.73 -6.78 -4.19
N PHE A 36 2.25 -6.87 -5.42
CA PHE A 36 1.66 -6.24 -6.59
C PHE A 36 0.60 -7.12 -7.25
N GLY A 37 -0.62 -6.58 -7.36
CA GLY A 37 -1.70 -7.12 -8.17
C GLY A 37 -1.99 -6.27 -9.39
N ALA A 38 -2.80 -6.80 -10.30
CA ALA A 38 -3.22 -6.11 -11.51
C ALA A 38 -4.68 -5.67 -11.41
N VAL A 39 -4.94 -4.38 -11.65
CA VAL A 39 -6.30 -3.83 -11.67
C VAL A 39 -7.07 -4.45 -12.82
N VAL A 40 -8.24 -5.01 -12.53
CA VAL A 40 -9.17 -5.53 -13.53
C VAL A 40 -10.12 -4.42 -13.95
N ASN A 41 -10.81 -3.86 -12.97
CA ASN A 41 -11.84 -2.84 -13.13
C ASN A 41 -11.95 -2.02 -11.84
N PHE A 42 -12.65 -0.89 -11.89
CA PHE A 42 -13.08 -0.18 -10.70
C PHE A 42 -14.52 0.31 -10.89
N ARG A 43 -15.26 0.42 -9.78
CA ARG A 43 -16.64 0.90 -9.76
C ARG A 43 -16.81 1.97 -8.69
N LYS A 44 -17.60 2.98 -9.03
CA LYS A 44 -18.01 4.04 -8.12
C LYS A 44 -19.39 3.68 -7.56
N LEU A 45 -19.46 3.36 -6.28
CA LEU A 45 -20.72 3.24 -5.56
C LEU A 45 -21.10 4.62 -5.04
N SER A 46 -22.29 5.08 -5.42
CA SER A 46 -22.93 6.23 -4.78
C SER A 46 -23.81 5.70 -3.67
N GLY A 47 -23.71 6.24 -2.46
CA GLY A 47 -24.63 5.90 -1.38
C GLY A 47 -26.09 6.03 -1.83
N ASP A 48 -26.97 5.14 -1.34
CA ASP A 48 -28.36 5.09 -1.73
C ASP A 48 -29.02 6.47 -1.62
N LYS A 49 -29.57 6.97 -2.72
CA LYS A 49 -30.25 8.27 -2.86
C LYS A 49 -31.57 8.38 -2.06
N LYS A 50 -31.79 7.56 -1.02
CA LYS A 50 -33.07 7.49 -0.30
C LYS A 50 -33.11 8.23 1.04
N GLN A 51 -32.04 8.86 1.50
CA GLN A 51 -32.12 9.74 2.68
C GLN A 51 -31.33 11.04 2.48
N ASN A 52 -32.10 12.15 2.50
CA ASN A 52 -31.72 13.55 2.73
C ASN A 52 -30.92 14.31 1.65
N PRO A 53 -31.54 15.31 0.98
CA PRO A 53 -30.88 16.24 0.07
C PRO A 53 -30.35 17.46 0.84
N SER A 54 -29.45 17.24 1.79
CA SER A 54 -28.82 18.30 2.57
C SER A 54 -27.32 18.04 2.58
N LEU A 55 -26.59 18.87 1.83
CA LEU A 55 -25.16 19.20 1.93
C LEU A 55 -24.20 18.00 2.09
N GLU A 56 -23.23 17.88 1.17
CA GLU A 56 -22.12 16.88 1.18
C GLU A 56 -22.31 15.59 0.36
N ALA A 57 -22.95 15.69 -0.81
CA ALA A 57 -22.99 14.62 -1.82
C ALA A 57 -21.60 14.09 -2.28
N SER A 58 -20.51 14.80 -1.96
CA SER A 58 -19.13 14.41 -2.27
C SER A 58 -18.49 13.45 -1.25
N GLN A 59 -19.03 13.33 -0.03
CA GLN A 59 -18.38 12.58 1.06
C GLN A 59 -18.72 11.08 1.11
N ASN A 60 -19.82 10.64 0.48
CA ASN A 60 -20.26 9.24 0.51
C ASN A 60 -19.99 8.47 -0.80
N LEU A 61 -18.93 8.84 -1.52
CA LEU A 61 -18.52 8.12 -2.73
C LEU A 61 -17.54 7.00 -2.38
N VAL A 62 -18.02 5.77 -2.39
CA VAL A 62 -17.20 4.59 -2.13
C VAL A 62 -16.67 4.03 -3.45
N TYR A 63 -15.35 4.02 -3.61
CA TYR A 63 -14.71 3.39 -4.75
C TYR A 63 -14.30 1.97 -4.40
N ILE A 64 -14.71 1.03 -5.24
CA ILE A 64 -14.29 -0.37 -5.14
C ILE A 64 -13.45 -0.72 -6.37
N ILE A 65 -12.29 -1.30 -6.13
CA ILE A 65 -11.37 -1.79 -7.16
C ILE A 65 -11.47 -3.31 -7.21
N ASP A 66 -11.73 -3.85 -8.39
CA ASP A 66 -11.54 -5.27 -8.66
C ASP A 66 -10.09 -5.49 -9.08
N ILE A 67 -9.35 -6.25 -8.29
CA ILE A 67 -7.92 -6.52 -8.49
C ILE A 67 -7.68 -8.03 -8.58
N LEU A 68 -6.75 -8.43 -9.45
CA LEU A 68 -6.24 -9.79 -9.51
C LEU A 68 -5.02 -9.92 -8.58
N LEU A 69 -5.15 -10.75 -7.55
CA LEU A 69 -4.13 -10.99 -6.52
C LEU A 69 -3.65 -12.45 -6.53
N HIS A 70 -2.40 -12.67 -6.14
CA HIS A 70 -1.81 -14.01 -5.98
C HIS A 70 -1.96 -14.47 -4.53
N VAL A 71 -2.79 -15.47 -4.30
CA VAL A 71 -3.16 -15.95 -2.96
C VAL A 71 -2.90 -17.44 -2.80
N THR A 72 -2.87 -17.92 -1.55
CA THR A 72 -2.74 -19.34 -1.26
C THR A 72 -3.94 -20.14 -1.78
N LYS A 73 -3.74 -21.40 -2.14
CA LYS A 73 -4.82 -22.27 -2.64
C LYS A 73 -5.94 -22.47 -1.63
N GLU A 74 -5.60 -22.52 -0.34
CA GLU A 74 -6.53 -22.70 0.76
C GLU A 74 -7.53 -21.56 0.84
N THR A 75 -7.06 -20.33 0.65
CA THR A 75 -7.89 -19.12 0.75
C THR A 75 -8.48 -18.69 -0.59
N SER A 76 -8.09 -19.32 -1.70
CA SER A 76 -8.52 -18.96 -3.06
C SER A 76 -10.04 -18.91 -3.28
N LYS A 77 -10.82 -19.65 -2.47
CA LYS A 77 -12.28 -19.71 -2.54
C LYS A 77 -12.96 -18.56 -1.79
N CYS A 78 -12.24 -17.86 -0.94
CA CYS A 78 -12.76 -16.73 -0.17
C CYS A 78 -12.98 -15.53 -1.09
N LYS A 79 -14.12 -14.86 -0.94
CA LYS A 79 -14.46 -13.64 -1.70
C LYS A 79 -14.05 -12.36 -0.99
N SER A 80 -13.75 -12.46 0.30
CA SER A 80 -13.43 -11.35 1.18
C SER A 80 -11.92 -11.20 1.31
N THR A 81 -11.39 -10.00 1.12
CA THR A 81 -9.96 -9.69 1.28
C THR A 81 -9.42 -10.00 2.67
N TYR A 82 -10.30 -10.01 3.68
CA TYR A 82 -9.94 -10.28 5.09
C TYR A 82 -9.50 -11.74 5.30
N ASP A 83 -10.15 -12.66 4.60
CA ASP A 83 -9.95 -14.11 4.74
C ASP A 83 -8.86 -14.65 3.80
N LEU A 84 -8.31 -13.78 2.94
CA LEU A 84 -7.24 -14.15 2.02
C LEU A 84 -5.88 -14.12 2.70
N GLU A 85 -5.03 -15.05 2.29
CA GLU A 85 -3.62 -15.08 2.66
C GLU A 85 -2.75 -14.90 1.41
N PRO A 86 -1.74 -14.01 1.46
CA PRO A 86 -0.84 -13.82 0.35
C PRO A 86 -0.02 -15.09 0.10
N ALA A 87 0.16 -15.47 -1.17
CA ALA A 87 1.03 -16.58 -1.49
C ALA A 87 2.50 -16.18 -1.22
N PRO A 88 3.26 -16.96 -0.41
CA PRO A 88 4.68 -16.70 -0.23
C PRO A 88 5.43 -16.72 -1.56
N HIS A 89 6.52 -15.96 -1.63
CA HIS A 89 7.35 -15.90 -2.83
C HIS A 89 7.71 -17.31 -3.33
N ASN A 90 7.47 -17.55 -4.62
CA ASN A 90 7.81 -18.81 -5.31
C ASN A 90 6.96 -20.04 -4.92
N THR A 91 5.85 -19.87 -4.19
CA THR A 91 4.91 -20.96 -3.89
C THR A 91 3.80 -21.08 -4.94
N LYS A 92 3.22 -22.28 -5.06
CA LYS A 92 2.08 -22.55 -5.96
C LYS A 92 0.80 -21.95 -5.36
N GLY A 93 0.54 -20.68 -5.64
CA GLY A 93 -0.74 -20.01 -5.36
C GLY A 93 -1.68 -19.97 -6.57
N GLU A 94 -2.85 -19.36 -6.37
CA GLU A 94 -3.85 -19.11 -7.41
C GLU A 94 -4.10 -17.61 -7.56
N MET A 95 -4.43 -17.18 -8.78
CA MET A 95 -4.81 -15.80 -9.05
C MET A 95 -6.31 -15.64 -8.84
N VAL A 96 -6.73 -14.77 -7.94
CA VAL A 96 -8.14 -14.55 -7.59
C VAL A 96 -8.50 -13.08 -7.80
N VAL A 97 -9.71 -12.85 -8.30
CA VAL A 97 -10.28 -11.50 -8.44
C VAL A 97 -10.95 -11.13 -7.14
N VAL A 98 -10.54 -10.02 -6.55
CA VAL A 98 -11.01 -9.57 -5.24
C VAL A 98 -11.41 -8.11 -5.34
N SER A 99 -12.50 -7.74 -4.68
CA SER A 99 -12.93 -6.35 -4.56
C SER A 99 -12.31 -5.70 -3.32
N ILE A 100 -11.53 -4.65 -3.50
CA ILE A 100 -10.86 -3.90 -2.42
C ILE A 100 -11.30 -2.43 -2.39
N LYS A 101 -11.17 -1.80 -1.22
CA LYS A 101 -11.30 -0.34 -1.06
C LYS A 101 -9.97 0.35 -1.32
N LEU A 102 -10.01 1.65 -1.61
CA LEU A 102 -8.81 2.48 -1.84
C LEU A 102 -7.80 2.45 -0.68
N GLU A 103 -8.28 2.31 0.55
CA GLU A 103 -7.47 2.25 1.78
C GLU A 103 -6.45 1.11 1.80
N LEU A 104 -6.71 0.03 1.06
CA LEU A 104 -5.79 -1.12 1.01
C LEU A 104 -4.64 -0.92 0.01
N VAL A 105 -4.71 0.12 -0.82
CA VAL A 105 -3.73 0.40 -1.88
C VAL A 105 -2.51 1.13 -1.31
N GLN A 106 -1.38 0.44 -1.20
CA GLN A 106 -0.15 1.01 -0.65
C GLN A 106 0.69 1.78 -1.67
N LYS A 107 0.80 1.26 -2.90
CA LYS A 107 1.62 1.84 -3.96
C LYS A 107 0.93 1.67 -5.31
N ILE A 108 1.19 2.60 -6.22
CA ILE A 108 0.71 2.54 -7.61
C ILE A 108 1.94 2.54 -8.51
N SER A 109 2.02 1.59 -9.44
CA SER A 109 3.11 1.54 -10.41
C SER A 109 2.80 2.37 -11.65
N SER A 110 3.83 2.94 -12.26
CA SER A 110 3.71 3.52 -13.62
C SER A 110 3.56 2.43 -14.69
N VAL A 111 3.89 1.16 -14.38
CA VAL A 111 3.78 0.02 -15.29
C VAL A 111 2.33 -0.45 -15.44
N ARG A 112 1.97 -0.71 -16.70
CA ARG A 112 0.70 -1.35 -17.08
C ARG A 112 0.99 -2.61 -17.88
N ILE A 113 0.40 -3.72 -17.47
CA ILE A 113 0.47 -4.99 -18.20
C ILE A 113 -0.74 -5.16 -19.11
N PHE A 114 -0.61 -6.01 -20.12
CA PHE A 114 -1.74 -6.40 -20.96
C PHE A 114 -2.73 -7.23 -20.14
N MET A 115 -4.00 -6.82 -20.13
CA MET A 115 -5.07 -7.56 -19.47
C MET A 115 -5.93 -8.28 -20.52
N PRO A 116 -6.13 -9.60 -20.43
CA PRO A 116 -7.08 -10.32 -21.27
C PRO A 116 -8.51 -9.77 -21.13
N LYS A 117 -9.28 -9.80 -22.22
CA LYS A 117 -10.68 -9.32 -22.22
C LYS A 117 -11.57 -10.11 -21.26
N ASP A 118 -11.36 -11.41 -21.17
CA ASP A 118 -12.06 -12.30 -20.24
C ASP A 118 -11.06 -12.89 -19.25
N ILE A 119 -11.27 -12.65 -17.97
CA ILE A 119 -10.40 -13.16 -16.89
C ILE A 119 -11.07 -14.28 -16.07
N ARG A 120 -12.24 -14.75 -16.49
CA ARG A 120 -12.89 -15.93 -15.87
C ARG A 120 -12.07 -17.21 -16.09
N PRO A 121 -11.49 -17.46 -17.30
CA PRO A 121 -10.65 -18.64 -17.52
C PRO A 121 -9.40 -18.62 -16.65
N ILE A 122 -9.06 -19.77 -16.05
CA ILE A 122 -7.86 -19.92 -15.22
C ILE A 122 -6.58 -19.63 -16.02
N GLU A 123 -6.54 -20.05 -17.28
CA GLU A 123 -5.41 -19.85 -18.20
C GLU A 123 -5.09 -18.36 -18.38
N ASN A 124 -6.12 -17.53 -18.56
CA ASN A 124 -5.97 -16.08 -18.71
C ASN A 124 -5.45 -15.45 -17.42
N ARG A 125 -5.94 -15.89 -16.26
CA ARG A 125 -5.42 -15.45 -14.96
C ARG A 125 -3.96 -15.86 -14.75
N CYS A 126 -3.59 -17.08 -15.15
CA CYS A 126 -2.20 -17.54 -15.12
C CYS A 126 -1.29 -16.74 -16.07
N SER A 127 -1.79 -16.32 -17.24
CA SER A 127 -1.03 -15.44 -18.16
C SER A 127 -0.73 -14.08 -17.53
N VAL A 128 -1.69 -13.52 -16.78
CA VAL A 128 -1.49 -12.27 -16.03
C VAL A 128 -0.42 -12.46 -14.95
N LEU A 129 -0.45 -13.57 -14.19
CA LEU A 129 0.59 -13.90 -13.21
C LEU A 129 1.98 -13.96 -13.85
N LYS A 130 2.12 -14.63 -15.00
CA LYS A 130 3.38 -14.69 -15.74
C LYS A 130 3.87 -13.29 -16.13
N SER A 131 2.96 -12.40 -16.54
CA SER A 131 3.27 -11.02 -16.89
C SER A 131 3.76 -10.23 -15.66
N ILE A 132 3.10 -10.37 -14.51
CA ILE A 132 3.53 -9.75 -13.25
C ILE A 132 4.92 -10.27 -12.83
N GLN A 133 5.16 -11.57 -12.93
CA GLN A 133 6.46 -12.19 -12.64
C GLN A 133 7.56 -11.70 -13.59
N GLN A 134 7.26 -11.49 -14.87
CA GLN A 134 8.20 -10.90 -15.83
C GLN A 134 8.55 -9.46 -15.46
N VAL A 135 7.55 -8.66 -15.05
CA VAL A 135 7.79 -7.29 -14.55
C VAL A 135 8.69 -7.33 -13.32
N SER A 136 8.39 -8.19 -12.34
CA SER A 136 9.23 -8.35 -11.15
C SER A 136 10.64 -8.83 -11.47
N LYS A 137 10.81 -9.76 -12.43
CA LYS A 137 12.15 -10.18 -12.90
C LYS A 137 12.92 -9.05 -13.60
N ARG A 138 12.22 -8.23 -14.39
CA ARG A 138 12.82 -7.13 -15.16
C ARG A 138 13.28 -5.98 -14.28
N PHE A 139 12.49 -5.62 -13.27
CA PHE A 139 12.77 -4.48 -12.39
C PHE A 139 13.36 -4.89 -11.03
N GLY A 140 13.48 -6.20 -10.75
CA GLY A 140 13.97 -6.72 -9.48
C GLY A 140 13.13 -6.23 -8.31
N SER A 141 13.80 -5.64 -7.32
CA SER A 141 13.18 -5.11 -6.10
C SER A 141 12.49 -3.76 -6.29
N GLU A 142 12.70 -3.07 -7.42
CA GLU A 142 12.27 -1.68 -7.62
C GLU A 142 11.36 -1.53 -8.84
N ILE A 143 10.11 -1.99 -8.70
CA ILE A 143 9.07 -1.69 -9.69
C ILE A 143 8.84 -0.17 -9.73
N PRO A 144 8.94 0.49 -10.91
CA PRO A 144 8.73 1.93 -11.04
C PRO A 144 7.37 2.35 -10.48
N LEU A 145 7.40 3.30 -9.54
CA LEU A 145 6.22 3.88 -8.91
C LEU A 145 5.79 5.14 -9.65
N LEU A 146 4.50 5.43 -9.55
CA LEU A 146 3.93 6.66 -10.08
C LEU A 146 4.37 7.85 -9.20
N ASP A 147 4.91 8.91 -9.81
CA ASP A 147 5.37 10.11 -9.11
C ASP A 147 4.16 11.00 -8.75
N PRO A 148 3.89 11.25 -7.46
CA PRO A 148 2.73 12.04 -7.04
C PRO A 148 2.76 13.51 -7.48
N ILE A 149 3.94 14.07 -7.72
CA ILE A 149 4.09 15.48 -8.15
C ILE A 149 4.11 15.54 -9.68
N LYS A 150 4.96 14.73 -10.33
CA LYS A 150 5.21 14.84 -11.78
C LYS A 150 4.13 14.17 -12.61
N GLU A 151 3.62 13.03 -12.17
CA GLU A 151 2.64 12.25 -12.93
C GLU A 151 1.22 12.45 -12.40
N MET A 152 1.02 12.40 -11.07
CA MET A 152 -0.31 12.61 -10.47
C MET A 152 -0.69 14.09 -10.32
N MET A 153 0.26 15.01 -10.56
CA MET A 153 0.04 16.46 -10.56
C MET A 153 -0.60 17.00 -9.28
N ILE A 154 -0.21 16.45 -8.11
CA ILE A 154 -0.70 16.93 -6.81
C ILE A 154 -0.04 18.28 -6.49
N GLY A 155 -0.78 19.36 -6.72
CA GLY A 155 -0.30 20.74 -6.63
C GLY A 155 -0.26 21.34 -5.22
N ASP A 156 -0.90 20.71 -4.24
CA ASP A 156 -1.15 21.25 -2.90
C ASP A 156 0.13 21.57 -2.12
N LYS A 157 0.13 22.76 -1.47
CA LYS A 157 1.27 23.24 -0.68
C LYS A 157 1.57 22.30 0.48
N ASP A 158 0.55 21.80 1.15
CA ASP A 158 0.70 20.87 2.29
C ASP A 158 1.35 19.56 1.87
N PHE A 159 0.92 19.01 0.74
CA PHE A 159 1.50 17.78 0.19
C PHE A 159 2.97 17.97 -0.21
N LYS A 160 3.30 19.09 -0.86
CA LYS A 160 4.70 19.44 -1.19
C LYS A 160 5.56 19.61 0.07
N ASN A 161 5.02 20.18 1.14
CA ASN A 161 5.70 20.28 2.42
C ASN A 161 5.96 18.91 3.04
N ILE A 162 5.00 17.97 2.95
CA ILE A 162 5.18 16.58 3.41
C ILE A 162 6.32 15.91 2.62
N ILE A 163 6.32 16.02 1.29
CA ILE A 163 7.40 15.45 0.46
C ILE A 163 8.76 16.07 0.81
N LYS A 164 8.82 17.38 1.01
CA LYS A 164 10.05 18.07 1.42
C LYS A 164 10.55 17.57 2.78
N LYS A 165 9.65 17.34 3.74
CA LYS A 165 9.99 16.75 5.05
C LYS A 165 10.55 15.34 4.86
N ILE A 166 9.88 14.49 4.09
CA ILE A 166 10.35 13.11 3.78
C ILE A 166 11.75 13.14 3.18
N SER A 167 11.98 13.94 2.13
CA SER A 167 13.31 14.06 1.51
C SER A 167 14.38 14.59 2.46
N THR A 168 14.02 15.51 3.35
CA THR A 168 14.95 16.02 4.38
C THR A 168 15.33 14.93 5.37
N PHE A 169 14.37 14.12 5.82
CA PHE A 169 14.63 12.99 6.72
C PHE A 169 15.43 11.88 6.05
N GLU A 170 15.14 11.56 4.80
CA GLU A 170 15.90 10.57 4.02
C GLU A 170 17.36 11.01 3.85
N LYS A 171 17.59 12.27 3.48
CA LYS A 171 18.94 12.83 3.39
C LYS A 171 19.68 12.77 4.72
N ARG A 172 19.02 13.16 5.81
CA ARG A 172 19.60 13.08 7.16
C ARG A 172 19.92 11.65 7.54
N LEU A 173 19.01 10.71 7.28
CA LEU A 173 19.20 9.29 7.54
C LEU A 173 20.39 8.72 6.78
N LEU A 174 20.50 9.02 5.48
CA LEU A 174 21.62 8.56 4.64
C LEU A 174 22.94 9.20 5.05
N SER A 175 22.94 10.51 5.37
CA SER A 175 24.14 11.21 5.84
C SER A 175 24.57 10.85 7.26
N HIS A 176 23.74 10.12 8.01
CA HIS A 176 24.02 9.79 9.39
C HIS A 176 25.21 8.82 9.46
N PRO A 177 26.22 9.03 10.32
CA PRO A 177 27.41 8.17 10.39
C PRO A 177 27.10 6.68 10.64
N LEU A 178 25.99 6.38 11.31
CA LEU A 178 25.55 5.01 11.58
C LEU A 178 24.81 4.34 10.40
N SER A 179 24.48 5.07 9.33
CA SER A 179 23.70 4.54 8.20
C SER A 179 24.39 3.39 7.46
N GLY A 180 25.73 3.40 7.43
CA GLY A 180 26.56 2.35 6.85
C GLY A 180 27.31 1.49 7.88
N ASN A 181 27.02 1.64 9.17
CA ASN A 181 27.74 0.89 10.22
C ASN A 181 27.22 -0.56 10.30
N PRO A 182 28.08 -1.59 10.15
CA PRO A 182 27.65 -2.99 10.24
C PRO A 182 27.10 -3.40 11.62
N GLN A 183 27.47 -2.68 12.68
CA GLN A 183 26.98 -2.90 14.05
C GLN A 183 25.72 -2.09 14.39
N LEU A 184 25.11 -1.41 13.41
CA LEU A 184 23.93 -0.57 13.63
C LEU A 184 22.83 -1.28 14.41
N ASN A 185 22.53 -2.54 14.07
CA ASN A 185 21.47 -3.31 14.73
C ASN A 185 21.77 -3.51 16.23
N THR A 186 22.99 -3.90 16.58
CA THR A 186 23.41 -4.09 17.98
C THR A 186 23.35 -2.78 18.76
N ILE A 187 23.83 -1.69 18.18
CA ILE A 187 23.78 -0.35 18.82
C ILE A 187 22.34 0.10 19.04
N LEU A 188 21.44 -0.17 18.09
CA LEU A 188 20.01 0.15 18.21
C LEU A 188 19.32 -0.68 19.30
N GLU A 189 19.67 -1.96 19.44
CA GLU A 189 19.16 -2.82 20.51
C GLU A 189 19.60 -2.33 21.89
N GLU A 190 20.90 -2.06 22.08
CA GLU A 190 21.43 -1.51 23.34
C GLU A 190 20.81 -0.16 23.69
N TYR A 191 20.66 0.72 22.70
CA TYR A 191 19.99 2.00 22.89
C TYR A 191 18.50 1.82 23.25
N GLY A 192 17.82 0.86 22.63
CA GLY A 192 16.44 0.48 22.96
C GLY A 192 16.31 0.08 24.42
N SER A 193 17.14 -0.84 24.91
CA SER A 193 17.15 -1.25 26.32
C SER A 193 17.43 -0.09 27.27
N LYS A 194 18.37 0.80 26.91
CA LYS A 194 18.65 2.01 27.70
C LYS A 194 17.42 2.92 27.80
N VAL A 195 16.69 3.13 26.70
CA VAL A 195 15.49 3.98 26.67
C VAL A 195 14.36 3.36 27.51
N GLU A 196 14.17 2.04 27.46
CA GLU A 196 13.20 1.35 28.30
C GLU A 196 13.52 1.49 29.80
N LEU A 197 14.78 1.29 30.18
CA LEU A 197 15.24 1.50 31.54
C LEU A 197 15.04 2.96 31.99
N GLN A 198 15.35 3.92 31.12
CA GLN A 198 15.14 5.33 31.42
C GLN A 198 13.66 5.64 31.67
N LYS A 199 12.75 5.13 30.82
CA LYS A 199 11.30 5.29 31.01
C LYS A 199 10.83 4.65 32.33
N SER A 200 11.32 3.46 32.65
CA SER A 200 10.99 2.78 33.92
C SER A 200 11.45 3.60 35.14
N CYS A 201 12.66 4.16 35.10
CA CYS A 201 13.16 5.05 36.15
C CYS A 201 12.34 6.35 36.27
N GLU A 202 11.92 6.93 35.14
CA GLU A 202 11.05 8.12 35.12
C GLU A 202 9.68 7.82 35.74
N SER A 203 9.04 6.72 35.35
CA SER A 203 7.77 6.28 35.94
C SER A 203 7.90 5.99 37.45
N ALA A 204 8.93 5.29 37.89
CA ALA A 204 9.17 5.02 39.31
C ALA A 204 9.39 6.32 40.11
N ARG A 205 10.07 7.32 39.52
CA ARG A 205 10.22 8.65 40.14
C ARG A 205 8.91 9.42 40.22
N GLU A 206 8.04 9.29 39.23
CA GLU A 206 6.71 9.92 39.28
C GLU A 206 5.79 9.27 40.32
N GLU A 207 5.85 7.94 40.48
CA GLU A 207 5.13 7.23 41.53
C GLU A 207 5.59 7.65 42.94
N LEU A 208 6.90 7.77 43.13
CA LEU A 208 7.48 8.26 44.39
C LEU A 208 7.13 9.73 44.71
N LYS A 209 6.83 10.56 43.70
CA LYS A 209 6.37 11.94 43.92
C LYS A 209 4.88 12.05 44.24
N LYS A 210 4.10 11.00 43.96
CA LYS A 210 2.65 10.94 44.20
C LYS A 210 2.31 10.28 45.54
N SER A 211 3.24 9.53 46.12
CA SER A 211 3.19 9.05 47.51
C SER A 211 3.72 10.10 48.48
#